data_AF-A0A4Z0V764-F1
#
_entry.id   AF-A0A4Z0V764-F1
#
_cell.length_a   1.000
_cell.length_b   1.000
_cell.length_c   1.000
_cell.angle_alpha   90.00
_cell.angle_beta   90.00
_cell.angle_gamma   90.00
#
_symmetry.space_group_name_H-M   'P 1'
#
loop_
_entity.id
_entity.type
_entity.pdbx_description
1 polymer ?
#
loop_
_entity_poly.entity_id
_entity_poly.type
_entity_poly.pdbx_seq_one_letter_code
_entity_poly.pdbx_strand_id
1 'polypeptide(L)' 'MSETDETKKWQTQSVKHKVATVLILDGVPFSYNEESGIMFTAPEFYVEKLKDRLMYAYGCSQKPIINEIK' A
#
# COMPACT_ATOMS: atom_id res chain seq x y z
N MET A 1 -21.22 -6.73 7.58
CA MET A 1 -20.00 -6.37 6.81
C MET A 1 -19.15 -7.61 6.81
N SER A 2 -19.18 -8.36 5.72
CA SER A 2 -18.68 -9.74 5.66
C SER A 2 -18.06 -9.96 4.30
N GLU A 3 -16.85 -9.45 4.14
CA GLU A 3 -15.82 -9.97 3.26
C GLU A 3 -14.56 -10.01 4.12
N THR A 4 -13.94 -11.18 4.17
CA THR A 4 -12.93 -11.61 5.13
C THR A 4 -11.84 -10.56 5.37
N ASP A 5 -11.59 -10.23 6.65
CA ASP A 5 -10.41 -9.48 7.16
C ASP A 5 -9.10 -10.26 6.94
N GLU A 6 -8.99 -11.05 5.87
CA GLU A 6 -7.79 -11.78 5.54
C GLU A 6 -6.70 -10.79 5.12
N THR A 7 -5.72 -10.67 6.01
CA THR A 7 -4.53 -9.87 5.77
C THR A 7 -3.67 -10.55 4.71
N LYS A 8 -3.49 -9.89 3.58
CA LYS A 8 -2.65 -10.33 2.46
C LYS A 8 -1.32 -9.58 2.48
N LYS A 9 -0.31 -10.13 1.82
CA LYS A 9 0.98 -9.45 1.61
C LYS A 9 0.93 -8.66 0.31
N TRP A 10 1.48 -7.47 0.33
CA TRP A 10 1.46 -6.54 -0.79
C TRP A 10 2.86 -6.03 -1.07
N GLN A 11 3.17 -5.77 -2.34
CA GLN A 11 4.40 -5.08 -2.75
C GLN A 11 4.15 -3.97 -3.76
N THR A 12 5.02 -2.96 -3.74
CA THR A 12 5.02 -1.89 -4.74
C THR A 12 6.38 -1.23 -4.93
N GLN A 13 6.72 -1.00 -6.20
CA GLN A 13 7.81 -0.12 -6.61
C GLN A 13 7.33 1.31 -6.97
N SER A 14 6.01 1.51 -7.04
CA SER A 14 5.39 2.77 -7.44
C SER A 14 5.37 3.75 -6.28
N VAL A 15 5.75 5.00 -6.54
CA VAL A 15 5.64 6.14 -5.59
C VAL A 15 6.05 5.81 -4.14
N LYS A 16 7.10 5.00 -3.97
CA LYS A 16 7.50 4.38 -2.69
C LYS A 16 7.57 5.34 -1.51
N HIS A 17 8.08 6.55 -1.72
CA HIS A 17 8.19 7.58 -0.69
C HIS A 17 6.82 8.00 -0.11
N LYS A 18 5.79 8.13 -0.96
CA LYS A 18 4.43 8.46 -0.52
C LYS A 18 3.75 7.27 0.14
N VAL A 19 3.92 6.07 -0.43
CA VAL A 19 3.41 4.83 0.18
C VAL A 19 3.98 4.68 1.59
N ALA A 20 5.30 4.71 1.73
CA ALA A 20 5.97 4.63 3.03
C ALA A 20 5.48 5.71 4.00
N THR A 21 5.32 6.96 3.55
CA THR A 21 4.78 8.04 4.39
C THR A 21 3.40 7.70 4.95
N VAL A 22 2.47 7.21 4.10
CA VAL A 22 1.13 6.84 4.55
C VAL A 22 1.18 5.66 5.51
N LEU A 23 1.97 4.63 5.23
CA LEU A 23 2.13 3.47 6.11
C LEU A 23 2.69 3.87 7.48
N ILE A 24 3.63 4.81 7.55
CA ILE A 24 4.16 5.37 8.81
C ILE A 24 3.04 6.09 9.57
N LEU A 25 2.28 6.97 8.91
CA LEU A 25 1.21 7.75 9.53
C LEU A 25 0.09 6.85 10.08
N ASP A 26 -0.22 5.77 9.38
CA ASP A 26 -1.25 4.80 9.77
C ASP A 26 -0.73 3.76 10.78
N GLY A 27 0.56 3.77 11.12
CA GLY A 27 1.16 2.80 12.03
C GLY A 27 1.24 1.37 11.46
N VAL A 28 1.26 1.22 10.14
CA VAL A 28 1.33 -0.08 9.46
C VAL A 28 2.78 -0.49 9.25
N PRO A 29 3.22 -1.64 9.81
CA PRO A 29 4.58 -2.14 9.60
C PRO A 29 4.83 -2.46 8.12
N PHE A 30 5.99 -2.05 7.62
CA PHE A 30 6.45 -2.35 6.28
C PHE A 30 7.96 -2.58 6.26
N SER A 31 8.43 -3.23 5.21
CA SER A 31 9.85 -3.39 4.90
C SER A 31 10.16 -2.82 3.53
N TYR A 32 11.42 -2.42 3.32
CA TYR A 32 11.92 -2.01 2.02
C TYR A 32 12.96 -3.02 1.51
N ASN A 33 12.87 -3.35 0.23
CA ASN A 33 13.85 -4.11 -0.52
C ASN A 33 14.10 -3.37 -1.86
N GLU A 34 15.33 -3.37 -2.37
CA GLU A 34 15.69 -2.68 -3.61
C GLU A 34 14.93 -3.23 -4.84
N GLU A 35 14.79 -4.55 -4.94
CA GLU A 35 14.15 -5.27 -6.04
C GLU A 35 12.62 -5.23 -5.97
N SER A 36 12.03 -5.42 -4.79
CA SER A 36 10.56 -5.50 -4.61
C SER A 36 9.90 -4.20 -4.19
N GLY A 37 10.67 -3.26 -3.63
CA GLY A 37 10.19 -1.96 -3.16
C GLY A 37 9.63 -2.03 -1.75
N ILE A 38 8.48 -1.38 -1.52
CA ILE A 38 7.78 -1.42 -0.23
C ILE A 38 6.94 -2.68 -0.15
N MET A 39 7.12 -3.45 0.91
CA MET A 39 6.31 -4.63 1.23
C MET A 39 5.60 -4.46 2.56
N PHE A 40 4.32 -4.80 2.64
CA PHE A 40 3.50 -4.67 3.85
C PHE A 40 2.38 -5.70 3.87
N THR A 41 1.75 -5.89 5.03
CA THR A 41 0.60 -6.79 5.16
C THR A 41 -0.63 -5.97 5.53
N ALA A 42 -1.71 -6.12 4.78
CA ALA A 42 -2.96 -5.41 5.04
C ALA A 42 -4.15 -6.13 4.38
N PRO A 43 -5.38 -5.88 4.84
CA PRO A 43 -6.58 -6.27 4.10
C PRO A 43 -6.69 -5.56 2.75
N GLU A 44 -7.39 -6.17 1.80
CA GLU A 44 -7.59 -5.62 0.46
C GLU A 44 -8.30 -4.25 0.47
N PHE A 45 -9.30 -4.07 1.34
CA PHE A 45 -9.99 -2.78 1.48
C PHE A 45 -9.06 -1.65 1.89
N TYR A 46 -8.01 -1.94 2.68
CA TYR A 46 -7.03 -0.94 3.10
C TYR A 46 -6.20 -0.49 1.91
N VAL A 47 -5.80 -1.43 1.04
CA VAL A 47 -4.97 -1.16 -0.14
C VAL A 47 -5.73 -0.33 -1.16
N GLU A 48 -7.03 -0.56 -1.37
CA GLU A 48 -7.84 0.29 -2.25
C GLU A 48 -7.97 1.72 -1.68
N LYS A 49 -8.24 1.86 -0.37
CA LYS A 49 -8.24 3.19 0.27
C LYS A 49 -6.87 3.88 0.22
N LEU A 50 -5.78 3.12 0.34
CA LEU A 50 -4.43 3.63 0.22
C LEU A 50 -4.19 4.20 -1.19
N LYS A 51 -4.58 3.48 -2.25
CA LYS A 51 -4.48 3.98 -3.63
C LYS A 51 -5.25 5.28 -3.82
N ASP A 52 -6.46 5.37 -3.27
CA ASP A 52 -7.29 6.57 -3.37
C ASP A 52 -6.69 7.75 -2.60
N ARG A 53 -6.21 7.53 -1.37
CA ARG A 53 -5.49 8.58 -0.60
C ARG A 53 -4.27 9.08 -1.34
N LEU A 54 -3.48 8.17 -1.93
CA LEU A 54 -2.29 8.54 -2.68
C LEU A 54 -2.63 9.40 -3.90
N MET A 55 -3.74 9.11 -4.59
CA MET A 55 -4.24 9.91 -5.70
C MET A 55 -4.75 11.29 -5.25
N TYR A 56 -5.71 11.31 -4.33
CA TYR A 56 -6.49 12.52 -4.03
C TYR A 56 -5.88 13.40 -2.94
N ALA A 57 -5.23 12.82 -1.94
CA ALA A 57 -4.66 13.58 -0.80
C ALA A 57 -3.16 13.83 -0.95
N TYR A 58 -2.42 12.91 -1.58
CA TYR A 58 -0.97 13.02 -1.76
C TYR A 58 -0.56 13.33 -3.21
N GLY A 59 -1.50 13.59 -4.11
CA GLY A 59 -1.25 14.12 -5.45
C GLY A 59 -0.37 13.23 -6.34
N CYS A 60 -0.59 11.91 -6.33
CA CYS A 60 0.01 11.03 -7.33
C CYS A 60 -0.63 11.29 -8.70
N SER A 61 0.20 11.55 -9.72
CA SER A 61 -0.29 11.79 -11.09
C SER A 61 -0.93 10.55 -11.73
N GLN A 62 -0.55 9.35 -11.28
CA GLN A 62 -1.07 8.06 -11.76
C GLN A 62 -1.41 7.15 -10.58
N LYS A 63 -2.42 6.28 -10.76
CA LYS A 63 -2.87 5.34 -9.72
C LYS A 63 -1.70 4.41 -9.35
N PRO A 64 -1.29 4.35 -8.07
CA PRO A 64 -0.18 3.50 -7.66
C PRO A 64 -0.44 2.02 -7.95
N ILE A 65 0.57 1.34 -8.50
CA ILE A 65 0.54 -0.10 -8.77
C ILE A 65 0.95 -0.82 -7.49
N ILE A 66 0.02 -1.51 -6.84
CA ILE A 66 0.27 -2.32 -5.63
C ILE A 66 -0.28 -3.71 -5.91
N ASN A 67 0.61 -4.71 -5.84
CA ASN A 67 0.31 -6.10 -6.22
C ASN A 67 0.29 -7.00 -5.00
N GLU A 68 -0.65 -7.94 -4.97
CA GLU A 68 -0.68 -9.01 -3.97
C GLU A 68 0.49 -9.99 -4.21
N ILE A 69 1.16 -10.40 -3.14
CA ILE A 69 2.19 -11.44 -3.15
C ILE A 69 1.50 -12.75 -2.73
N LYS A 70 1.60 -13.77 -3.57
CA LYS A 70 1.13 -15.13 -3.23
C LYS A 70 2.09 -15.86 -2.31
#